data_AF-A0AAD5NC36-F1
#
_entry.id   AF-A0AAD5NC36-F1
#
_cell.length_a   1.000
_cell.length_b   1.000
_cell.length_c   1.000
_cell.angle_alpha   90.00
_cell.angle_beta   90.00
_cell.angle_gamma   90.00
#
_symmetry.space_group_name_H-M   'P 1'
#
loop_
_entity.id
_entity.type
_entity.pdbx_description
1 polymer ?
#
loop_
_entity_poly.entity_id
_entity_poly.type
_entity_poly.pdbx_seq_one_letter_code
_entity_poly.pdbx_strand_id
1 'polypeptide(L)'
;MRRAVRAKNRYKLMSIPEMKNVLERLHVAFAHCSGYHLRILFKKRFLHRGFCAAAQEICSLCWYCKLGGRKMRRWFKFKDCEYDVKVVGNITDPSRKFVIRPNIPTTQDASQFGSLK
;
A
#
# COMPACT_ATOMS: atom_id res chain seq x y z
N MET A 1 -6.39 -5.85 -30.91
CA MET A 1 -6.80 -5.28 -29.61
C MET A 1 -6.06 -5.98 -28.47
N ARG A 2 -5.06 -5.34 -27.85
CA ARG A 2 -4.29 -5.96 -26.76
C ARG A 2 -5.03 -5.74 -25.44
N ARG A 3 -5.79 -6.75 -24.99
CA ARG A 3 -6.35 -6.82 -23.63
C ARG A 3 -5.22 -6.50 -22.64
N ALA A 4 -5.39 -5.50 -21.78
CA ALA A 4 -4.55 -5.36 -20.59
C ALA A 4 -4.84 -6.60 -19.72
N VAL A 5 -4.03 -7.63 -19.92
CA VAL A 5 -4.18 -8.93 -19.29
C VAL A 5 -4.04 -8.73 -17.80
N ARG A 6 -5.14 -8.97 -17.09
CA ARG A 6 -5.19 -9.29 -15.67
C ARG A 6 -4.34 -10.56 -15.47
N ALA A 7 -3.01 -10.43 -15.48
CA ALA A 7 -2.11 -11.57 -15.38
C ALA A 7 -2.23 -12.12 -13.96
N LYS A 8 -3.02 -13.20 -13.80
CA LYS A 8 -3.29 -13.84 -12.51
C LYS A 8 -3.95 -12.88 -11.50
N ASN A 9 -5.07 -12.23 -11.86
CA ASN A 9 -5.84 -11.34 -10.97
C ASN A 9 -5.12 -10.10 -10.41
N ARG A 10 -4.00 -9.68 -11.01
CA ARG A 10 -3.24 -8.49 -10.59
C ARG A 10 -3.26 -7.37 -11.62
N TYR A 11 -3.16 -6.13 -11.13
CA TYR A 11 -3.04 -4.92 -11.94
C TYR A 11 -1.59 -4.75 -12.40
N LYS A 12 -1.38 -4.76 -13.72
CA LYS A 12 -0.08 -4.45 -14.32
C LYS A 12 0.10 -2.94 -14.34
N LEU A 13 1.14 -2.47 -13.65
CA LEU A 13 1.54 -1.07 -13.70
C LEU A 13 2.43 -0.85 -14.94
N MET A 14 2.28 0.31 -15.57
CA MET A 14 2.87 0.65 -16.85
C MET A 14 4.13 1.51 -16.70
N SER A 15 4.33 2.16 -15.55
CA SER A 15 5.45 3.08 -15.34
C SER A 15 6.00 3.06 -13.91
N ILE A 16 7.26 3.50 -13.77
CA ILE A 16 7.91 3.67 -12.47
C ILE A 16 7.17 4.68 -11.58
N PRO A 17 6.74 5.86 -12.07
CA PRO A 17 5.96 6.80 -11.27
C PRO A 17 4.64 6.20 -10.76
N GLU A 18 3.93 5.44 -11.60
CA GLU A 18 2.69 4.77 -11.20
C GLU A 18 2.95 3.73 -10.11
N MET A 19 4.03 2.95 -10.24
CA MET A 19 4.47 2.00 -9.22
C MET A 19 4.83 2.68 -7.90
N LYS A 20 5.61 3.77 -7.92
CA LYS A 20 5.96 4.52 -6.71
C LYS A 20 4.70 5.08 -6.03
N ASN A 21 3.77 5.64 -6.80
CA ASN A 21 2.51 6.16 -6.27
C ASN A 21 1.66 5.08 -5.56
N VAL A 22 1.57 3.88 -6.15
CA VAL A 22 0.86 2.75 -5.53
C VAL A 22 1.55 2.31 -4.23
N LEU A 23 2.89 2.22 -4.24
CA LEU A 23 3.66 1.84 -3.06
C LEU A 23 3.52 2.88 -1.93
N GLU A 24 3.53 4.18 -2.24
CA GLU A 24 3.30 5.24 -1.25
C GLU A 24 1.91 5.14 -0.63
N ARG A 25 0.88 4.94 -1.47
CA ARG A 25 -0.51 4.74 -1.00
C ARG A 25 -0.64 3.53 -0.10
N LEU A 26 -0.02 2.41 -0.45
CA LEU A 26 0.02 1.22 0.41
C LEU A 26 0.73 1.51 1.73
N HIS A 27 1.89 2.17 1.67
CA HIS A 27 2.69 2.48 2.85
C HIS A 27 1.89 3.33 3.85
N VAL A 28 1.20 4.36 3.37
CA VAL A 28 0.36 5.23 4.22
C VAL A 28 -0.91 4.52 4.70
N ALA A 29 -1.62 3.82 3.80
CA ALA A 29 -2.87 3.14 4.14
C ALA A 29 -2.69 2.07 5.23
N PHE A 30 -1.49 1.50 5.34
CA PHE A 30 -1.12 0.52 6.35
C PHE A 30 -0.17 1.08 7.41
N ALA A 31 -0.45 2.31 7.85
CA ALA A 31 0.20 2.96 9.00
C ALA A 31 1.73 2.92 8.93
N HIS A 32 2.29 3.30 7.78
CA HIS A 32 3.73 3.37 7.55
C HIS A 32 4.45 2.02 7.70
N CYS A 33 3.84 0.95 7.15
CA CYS A 33 4.37 -0.41 7.22
C CYS A 33 5.81 -0.50 6.66
N SER A 34 6.60 -1.45 7.18
CA SER A 34 7.99 -1.65 6.73
C SER A 34 8.10 -2.05 5.25
N GLY A 35 9.28 -1.85 4.66
CA GLY A 35 9.52 -2.19 3.25
C GLY A 35 9.28 -3.68 2.94
N TYR A 36 9.48 -4.57 3.91
CA TYR A 36 9.14 -5.99 3.76
C TYR A 36 7.63 -6.22 3.61
N HIS A 37 6.82 -5.65 4.50
CA HIS A 37 5.36 -5.75 4.42
C HIS A 37 4.81 -5.05 3.17
N LEU A 38 5.37 -3.90 2.82
CA LEU A 38 5.00 -3.16 1.62
C LEU A 38 5.19 -3.99 0.35
N ARG A 39 6.27 -4.79 0.27
CA ARG A 39 6.50 -5.73 -0.84
C ARG A 39 5.44 -6.82 -0.91
N ILE A 40 5.02 -7.36 0.24
CA ILE A 40 3.99 -8.40 0.31
C ILE A 40 2.65 -7.83 -0.16
N LEU A 41 2.24 -6.69 0.38
CA LEU A 41 1.03 -5.99 0.00
C LEU A 41 1.03 -5.74 -1.51
N PHE A 42 2.07 -5.10 -2.05
CA PHE A 42 2.17 -4.81 -3.47
C PHE A 42 2.02 -6.07 -4.33
N LYS A 43 2.75 -7.14 -4.01
CA LYS A 43 2.78 -8.38 -4.82
C LYS A 43 1.41 -9.08 -4.86
N LYS A 44 0.53 -8.89 -3.87
CA LYS A 44 -0.82 -9.47 -3.84
C LYS A 44 -1.71 -8.97 -4.96
N ARG A 45 -1.73 -7.66 -5.23
CA ARG A 45 -2.67 -7.04 -6.20
C ARG A 45 -1.98 -6.41 -7.41
N PHE A 46 -0.68 -6.16 -7.39
CA PHE A 46 0.02 -5.39 -8.43
C PHE A 46 1.21 -6.15 -9.04
N LEU A 47 1.60 -5.72 -10.24
CA LEU A 47 2.74 -6.25 -10.98
C LEU A 47 3.55 -5.12 -11.62
N HIS A 48 4.80 -4.97 -11.20
CA HIS A 48 5.82 -4.11 -11.82
C HIS A 48 7.22 -4.64 -11.48
N ARG A 49 8.20 -4.46 -12.36
CA ARG A 49 9.60 -4.81 -12.06
C ARG A 49 10.23 -3.75 -11.15
N GLY A 50 11.22 -4.11 -10.33
CA GLY A 50 11.92 -3.13 -9.48
C GLY A 50 11.16 -2.63 -8.24
N PHE A 51 9.94 -3.12 -7.96
CA PHE A 51 9.16 -2.71 -6.80
C PHE A 51 9.86 -3.01 -5.45
N CYS A 52 10.75 -4.01 -5.41
CA CYS A 52 11.50 -4.36 -4.20
C CYS A 52 12.40 -3.22 -3.72
N ALA A 53 13.18 -2.62 -4.63
CA ALA A 53 14.07 -1.50 -4.32
C ALA A 53 13.25 -0.25 -3.97
N ALA A 54 12.23 0.05 -4.78
CA ALA A 54 11.36 1.20 -4.54
C ALA A 54 10.60 1.12 -3.20
N ALA A 55 10.21 -0.08 -2.75
CA ALA A 55 9.56 -0.25 -1.45
C ALA A 55 10.50 0.09 -0.28
N GLN A 56 11.80 -0.22 -0.40
CA GLN A 56 12.79 0.19 0.60
C GLN A 56 13.05 1.69 0.55
N GLU A 57 13.16 2.25 -0.66
CA GLU A 57 13.34 3.69 -0.89
C GLU A 57 12.20 4.51 -0.27
N ILE A 58 10.94 4.12 -0.48
CA ILE A 58 9.79 4.83 0.11
C ILE A 58 9.86 4.84 1.64
N CYS A 59 10.22 3.71 2.26
CA CYS A 59 10.35 3.64 3.71
C CYS A 59 11.52 4.46 4.23
N SER A 60 12.64 4.53 3.50
CA SER A 60 13.82 5.31 3.91
C SER A 60 13.62 6.81 3.71
N LEU A 61 12.81 7.22 2.73
CA LEU A 61 12.50 8.63 2.46
C LEU A 61 11.33 9.15 3.31
N CYS A 62 10.44 8.29 3.80
CA CYS A 62 9.28 8.69 4.58
C CYS A 62 9.67 9.44 5.86
N TRP A 63 9.33 10.73 5.92
CA TRP A 63 9.55 11.60 7.07
C TRP A 63 8.99 11.03 8.38
N TYR A 64 7.76 10.51 8.35
CA TYR A 64 7.12 9.91 9.53
C TYR A 64 7.89 8.68 10.04
N CYS A 65 8.36 7.82 9.13
CA CYS A 65 9.20 6.67 9.49
C CYS A 65 10.54 7.05 10.10
N LYS A 66 11.11 8.20 9.67
CA LYS A 66 12.36 8.73 10.24
C LYS A 66 12.14 9.22 11.67
N LEU A 67 11.04 9.92 11.94
CA LEU A 67 10.71 10.45 13.27
C LEU A 67 10.29 9.36 14.27
N GLY A 68 9.46 8.39 13.86
CA GLY A 68 8.87 7.38 14.75
C GLY A 68 9.82 6.27 15.24
N GLY A 69 11.07 6.25 14.78
CA GLY A 69 12.05 5.23 15.15
C GLY A 69 11.64 3.79 14.79
N ARG A 70 12.29 2.79 15.42
CA ARG A 70 12.01 1.35 15.15
C ARG A 70 10.77 0.81 15.88
N LYS A 71 10.25 1.51 16.90
CA LYS A 71 9.16 1.01 17.78
C LYS A 71 7.80 0.95 17.07
N MET A 72 7.49 1.87 16.15
CA MET A 72 6.23 1.86 15.39
C MET A 72 6.11 0.73 14.36
N ARG A 73 7.22 0.14 13.91
CA ARG A 73 7.21 -0.87 12.83
C ARG A 73 6.73 -2.26 13.26
N ARG A 74 6.44 -2.46 14.56
CA ARG A 74 6.08 -3.77 15.16
C ARG A 74 4.58 -4.05 15.22
N TRP A 75 3.74 -3.06 14.94
CA TRP A 75 2.29 -3.18 15.10
C TRP A 75 1.60 -3.92 13.95
N PHE A 76 2.26 -4.02 12.80
CA PHE A 76 1.68 -4.63 11.61
C PHE A 76 1.69 -6.16 11.72
N LYS A 77 0.51 -6.77 11.93
CA LYS A 77 0.35 -8.23 11.90
C LYS A 77 -0.04 -8.65 10.49
N PHE A 78 0.44 -9.82 10.05
CA PHE A 78 0.17 -10.34 8.70
C PHE A 78 -1.33 -10.54 8.38
N LYS A 79 -2.17 -10.66 9.40
CA LYS A 79 -3.64 -10.76 9.23
C LYS A 79 -4.26 -9.47 8.69
N ASP A 80 -3.56 -8.34 8.79
CA ASP A 80 -4.04 -7.02 8.35
C ASP A 80 -3.70 -6.73 6.87
N CYS A 81 -3.31 -7.76 6.09
CA CYS A 81 -2.86 -7.58 4.70
C CYS A 81 -4.00 -7.64 3.66
N GLU A 82 -5.26 -7.64 4.07
CA GLU A 82 -6.40 -7.62 3.15
C GLU A 82 -6.81 -6.20 2.80
N TYR A 83 -7.07 -5.98 1.51
CA TYR A 83 -7.51 -4.70 0.99
C TYR A 83 -8.11 -4.85 -0.39
N ASP A 84 -8.98 -3.90 -0.71
CA ASP A 84 -9.56 -3.72 -2.02
C ASP A 84 -8.89 -2.59 -2.79
N VAL A 85 -8.94 -2.72 -4.11
CA VAL A 85 -8.38 -1.76 -5.06
C VAL A 85 -9.50 -1.34 -6.00
N LYS A 86 -9.89 -0.06 -5.93
CA LYS A 86 -10.77 0.57 -6.91
C LYS A 86 -9.92 1.30 -7.93
N VAL A 87 -10.13 1.04 -9.20
CA VAL A 87 -9.49 1.77 -10.30
C VAL A 87 -10.45 2.88 -10.75
N VAL A 88 -9.98 4.12 -10.75
CA VAL A 88 -10.69 5.28 -11.28
C VAL A 88 -10.10 5.63 -12.63
N GLY A 89 -10.95 5.77 -13.65
CA GLY A 89 -10.55 5.93 -15.04
C GLY A 89 -10.47 4.61 -15.80
N ASN A 90 -10.14 4.69 -17.09
CA ASN A 90 -10.01 3.49 -17.93
C ASN A 90 -8.76 2.70 -17.53
N ILE A 91 -8.88 1.38 -17.35
CA ILE A 91 -7.79 0.52 -16.90
C ILE A 91 -6.59 0.53 -17.86
N THR A 92 -6.76 0.87 -19.14
CA THR A 92 -5.65 0.96 -20.09
C THR A 92 -5.01 2.34 -20.17
N ASP A 93 -5.63 3.34 -19.54
CA ASP A 93 -5.22 4.74 -19.62
C ASP A 93 -4.09 5.05 -18.63
N PRO A 94 -3.01 5.72 -19.06
CA PRO A 94 -1.94 6.19 -18.16
C PRO A 94 -2.41 7.10 -17.02
N SER A 95 -3.55 7.78 -17.17
CA SER A 95 -4.13 8.70 -16.18
C SER A 95 -4.95 8.00 -15.08
N ARG A 96 -5.11 6.68 -15.17
CA ARG A 96 -5.86 5.89 -14.18
C ARG A 96 -5.28 6.03 -12.78
N LYS A 97 -6.13 5.97 -11.77
CA LYS A 97 -5.75 6.08 -10.36
C LYS A 97 -6.17 4.83 -9.60
N PHE A 98 -5.27 4.31 -8.76
CA PHE A 98 -5.54 3.20 -7.86
C PHE A 98 -5.89 3.71 -6.48
N VAL A 99 -7.15 3.52 -6.08
CA VAL A 99 -7.63 3.81 -4.73
C VAL A 99 -7.54 2.52 -3.93
N ILE A 100 -6.81 2.58 -2.82
CA ILE A 100 -6.51 1.44 -1.96
C ILE A 100 -7.32 1.59 -0.68
N ARG A 101 -8.07 0.55 -0.31
CA ARG A 101 -8.92 0.52 0.88
C ARG A 101 -8.56 -0.70 1.72
N PRO A 102 -7.83 -0.53 2.83
CA PRO A 102 -7.59 -1.60 3.78
C PRO A 102 -8.91 -2.20 4.27
N ASN A 103 -8.99 -3.52 4.31
CA ASN A 103 -10.09 -4.24 4.92
C ASN A 103 -9.78 -4.32 6.41
N ILE A 104 -9.87 -3.18 7.10
CA ILE A 104 -9.67 -3.16 8.54
C ILE A 104 -10.88 -3.89 9.14
N PRO A 105 -10.71 -5.02 9.86
CA PRO A 105 -11.80 -5.53 10.68
C PRO A 105 -12.18 -4.39 11.61
N THR A 106 -13.43 -3.96 11.55
CA THR A 106 -13.94 -2.85 12.37
C THR A 106 -13.94 -3.29 13.82
N THR A 107 -12.78 -3.29 14.48
CA THR A 107 -12.69 -3.33 15.93
C THR A 107 -13.20 -1.98 16.41
N GLN A 108 -14.48 -1.97 16.74
CA GLN A 108 -15.02 -1.12 17.79
C GLN A 108 -14.06 -1.18 18.98
N ASP A 109 -13.21 -0.17 19.12
CA ASP A 109 -12.68 0.25 20.42
C ASP A 109 -12.15 1.68 20.29
N ALA A 110 -13.07 2.58 19.95
CA ALA A 110 -12.91 4.01 20.18
C ALA A 110 -13.33 4.40 21.62
N SER A 111 -13.21 3.48 22.57
CA SER A 111 -13.68 3.59 23.97
C SER A 111 -12.54 3.56 24.99
N GLN A 112 -11.30 3.88 24.59
CA GLN A 112 -10.16 3.96 25.53
C GLN A 112 -9.25 5.18 25.35
N PHE A 113 -9.69 6.26 24.70
CA PHE A 113 -9.10 7.58 25.00
C PHE A 113 -9.92 8.22 26.10
N GLY A 114 -9.53 7.88 27.33
CA GLY A 114 -10.08 8.45 28.55
C GLY A 114 -10.05 9.98 28.50
N SER A 115 -11.14 10.55 28.99
CA SER A 115 -11.24 11.96 29.36
C SER A 115 -10.01 12.37 30.18
N LEU A 116 -9.15 13.19 29.59
CA LEU A 116 -8.28 14.07 30.36
C LEU A 116 -9.15 15.25 30.80
N LYS A 117 -9.66 15.15 32.03
CA LYS A 117 -9.92 16.32 32.87
C LYS A 117 -8.59 16.79 33.45
#